data_AF-A0A6V7I4M3-F1
#
_entry.id   AF-A0A6V7I4M3-F1
#
_cell.length_a   1.000
_cell.length_b   1.000
_cell.length_c   1.000
_cell.angle_alpha   90.00
_cell.angle_beta   90.00
_cell.angle_gamma   90.00
#
_symmetry.space_group_name_H-M   'P 1'
#
loop_
_entity.id
_entity.type
_entity.pdbx_description
1 polymer ?
#
loop_
_entity_poly.entity_id
_entity_poly.type
_entity_poly.pdbx_seq_one_letter_code
_entity_poly.pdbx_strand_id
1 'polypeptide(L)' 'GAGSAGSTIAARLTDAGKKVALLESGGSPPFFADIPVLSPMLQKSPYDWQYRTVAQKHACRGLINN' A
#
# COMPACT_ATOMS: atom_id res chain seq x y z
N GLY A 1 -7.37 -5.73 5.83
CA GLY A 1 -6.09 -5.24 5.31
C GLY A 1 -5.18 -4.92 6.47
N ALA A 2 -3.98 -5.49 6.47
CA ALA A 2 -2.85 -5.21 7.35
C ALA A 2 -2.04 -3.96 6.90
N GLY A 3 -2.73 -2.93 6.41
CA GLY A 3 -2.12 -1.63 6.12
C GLY A 3 -1.89 -0.80 7.39
N SER A 4 -1.48 0.47 7.24
CA SER A 4 -1.06 1.33 8.34
C SER A 4 -2.05 1.37 9.52
N ALA A 5 -3.33 1.61 9.25
CA ALA A 5 -4.35 1.63 10.31
C ALA A 5 -4.74 0.22 10.80
N GLY A 6 -4.90 -0.73 9.87
CA GLY A 6 -5.38 -2.08 10.17
C GLY A 6 -4.45 -2.84 11.12
N SER A 7 -3.13 -2.76 10.87
CA SER A 7 -2.11 -3.37 11.72
C SER A 7 -2.07 -2.74 13.11
N THR A 8 -2.18 -1.41 13.22
CA THR A 8 -2.24 -0.73 14.53
C THR A 8 -3.47 -1.14 15.33
N ILE A 9 -4.66 -1.16 14.71
CA ILE A 9 -5.90 -1.55 15.38
C ILE A 9 -5.85 -3.01 15.83
N ALA A 10 -5.37 -3.92 14.96
CA ALA A 10 -5.24 -5.33 15.28
C ALA A 10 -4.32 -5.56 16.48
N ALA A 11 -3.19 -4.85 16.55
CA ALA A 11 -2.29 -4.91 17.70
C ALA A 11 -2.98 -4.45 19.00
N ARG A 12 -3.65 -3.29 18.98
CA ARG A 12 -4.36 -2.75 20.15
C ARG A 12 -5.48 -3.65 20.65
N LEU A 13 -6.25 -4.27 19.74
CA LEU A 13 -7.31 -5.21 20.11
C LEU A 13 -6.74 -6.51 20.71
N THR A 14 -5.61 -6.97 20.18
CA THR A 14 -4.89 -8.14 20.71
C THR A 14 -4.37 -7.85 22.13
N ASP A 15 -3.76 -6.67 22.35
CA ASP A 15 -3.29 -6.22 23.68
C ASP A 15 -4.46 -6.14 24.70
N ALA A 16 -5.66 -5.80 24.24
CA ALA A 16 -6.88 -5.78 25.05
C ALA A 16 -7.51 -7.18 25.28
N GLY A 17 -6.80 -8.25 24.95
CA GLY A 17 -7.22 -9.64 25.15
C GLY A 17 -8.30 -10.13 24.18
N LYS A 18 -8.48 -9.48 23.04
CA LYS A 18 -9.44 -9.92 22.01
C LYS A 18 -8.79 -10.88 21.03
N LYS A 19 -9.55 -11.87 20.57
CA LYS A 19 -9.17 -12.73 19.45
C LYS A 19 -9.43 -11.98 18.14
N VAL A 20 -8.39 -11.70 17.38
CA VAL A 20 -8.46 -10.92 16.13
C VAL A 20 -8.05 -11.79 14.95
N ALA A 21 -8.78 -11.70 13.84
CA ALA A 21 -8.38 -12.23 12.55
C ALA A 21 -8.07 -11.05 11.61
N LEU A 22 -6.84 -10.96 11.12
CA LEU A 22 -6.39 -9.92 10.21
C LEU A 22 -6.13 -10.54 8.82
N LEU A 23 -6.88 -10.09 7.82
CA LEU A 23 -6.73 -10.53 6.43
C LEU A 23 -6.02 -9.43 5.62
N GLU A 24 -5.01 -9.83 4.86
CA GLU A 24 -4.25 -8.99 3.94
C GLU A 24 -4.16 -9.69 2.58
N SER A 25 -4.35 -8.94 1.51
CA SER A 25 -4.32 -9.48 0.14
C SER A 25 -2.91 -9.48 -0.45
N GLY A 26 -2.02 -8.61 0.04
CA GLY A 26 -0.62 -8.60 -0.33
C GLY A 26 0.19 -9.75 0.30
N GLY A 27 1.40 -9.96 -0.25
CA GLY A 27 2.39 -10.86 0.33
C GLY A 27 3.34 -10.14 1.31
N SER A 28 4.39 -10.83 1.72
CA SER A 28 5.47 -10.23 2.50
C SER A 28 6.15 -9.11 1.70
N PRO A 29 6.51 -7.99 2.34
CA PRO A 29 7.26 -6.93 1.67
C PRO A 29 8.63 -7.44 1.20
N PRO A 30 9.15 -6.94 0.07
CA PRO A 30 10.50 -7.27 -0.37
C PRO A 30 11.53 -6.59 0.55
N PHE A 31 12.72 -7.19 0.67
CA PHE A 31 13.78 -6.67 1.56
C PHE A 31 14.18 -5.21 1.26
N PHE A 32 14.08 -4.78 0.00
CA PHE A 32 14.46 -3.43 -0.42
C PHE A 32 13.41 -2.37 -0.05
N ALA A 33 12.22 -2.75 0.44
CA ALA A 33 11.21 -1.82 0.91
C ALA A 33 11.68 -1.01 2.14
N ASP A 34 12.64 -1.55 2.90
CA ASP A 34 13.24 -0.88 4.06
C ASP A 34 14.37 0.09 3.69
N ILE A 35 14.73 0.20 2.39
CA ILE A 35 15.79 1.08 1.90
C ILE A 35 15.15 2.32 1.26
N PRO A 36 15.15 3.51 1.92
CA PRO A 36 14.33 4.64 1.49
C PRO A 36 14.60 5.14 0.06
N VAL A 37 15.87 5.17 -0.36
CA VAL A 37 16.27 5.60 -1.71
C VAL A 37 15.74 4.68 -2.82
N LEU A 38 15.42 3.41 -2.49
CA LEU A 38 14.88 2.44 -3.42
C LEU A 38 13.34 2.42 -3.48
N SER A 39 12.65 3.26 -2.70
CA SER A 39 11.19 3.36 -2.71
C SER A 39 10.55 3.54 -4.10
N PRO A 40 11.16 4.24 -5.10
CA PRO A 40 10.59 4.32 -6.44
C PRO A 40 10.44 2.96 -7.14
N MET A 41 11.24 1.95 -6.77
CA MET A 41 11.17 0.60 -7.35
C MET A 41 9.88 -0.14 -6.98
N LEU A 42 9.15 0.29 -5.95
CA LEU A 42 7.89 -0.32 -5.54
C LEU A 42 6.73 0.08 -6.45
N GLN A 43 6.82 1.22 -7.15
CA GLN A 43 5.75 1.70 -8.04
C GLN A 43 5.63 0.79 -9.26
N LYS A 44 4.40 0.50 -9.72
CA LYS A 44 4.14 -0.37 -10.88
C LYS A 44 4.76 -1.78 -10.77
N SER A 45 4.99 -2.24 -9.54
CA SER A 45 5.48 -3.59 -9.23
C SER A 45 4.31 -4.50 -8.80
N PRO A 46 4.53 -5.80 -8.52
CA PRO A 46 3.52 -6.67 -7.92
C PRO A 46 3.07 -6.26 -6.51
N TYR A 47 3.77 -5.33 -5.85
CA TYR A 47 3.43 -4.79 -4.53
C TYR A 47 2.54 -3.53 -4.60
N ASP A 48 2.27 -3.04 -5.81
CA ASP A 48 1.37 -1.94 -6.09
C ASP A 48 0.03 -2.52 -6.57
N TRP A 49 -1.08 -1.92 -6.17
CA TRP A 49 -2.40 -2.27 -6.71
C TRP A 49 -2.57 -1.90 -8.18
N GLN A 50 -1.73 -0.99 -8.69
CA GLN A 50 -1.69 -0.56 -10.09
C GLN A 50 -3.02 -0.01 -10.61
N TYR A 51 -3.87 0.52 -9.73
CA TYR A 51 -5.09 1.20 -10.14
C TYR A 51 -4.76 2.38 -11.04
N ARG A 52 -5.57 2.55 -12.08
CA ARG A 52 -5.52 3.70 -12.97
C ARG A 52 -6.78 4.53 -12.78
N THR A 53 -6.61 5.84 -12.79
CA THR A 53 -7.74 6.75 -12.87
C THR A 53 -8.32 6.72 -14.29
N VAL A 54 -9.57 7.17 -14.43
CA VAL A 54 -10.13 7.54 -15.73
C VAL A 54 -9.51 8.87 -16.19
N ALA A 55 -9.61 9.19 -17.48
CA ALA A 55 -9.11 10.46 -18.02
C ALA A 55 -9.71 11.66 -17.26
N GLN A 56 -8.85 12.60 -16.85
CA GLN A 56 -9.23 13.73 -16.01
C GLN A 56 -9.12 15.04 -16.80
N LYS A 57 -10.22 15.79 -16.92
CA LYS A 57 -10.26 17.10 -17.62
C LYS A 57 -9.31 18.15 -17.02
N HIS A 58 -8.95 18.00 -15.74
CA HIS A 58 -8.22 19.01 -14.99
C HIS A 58 -6.88 18.52 -14.40
N ALA A 59 -6.42 17.32 -14.74
CA ALA A 59 -5.13 16.79 -14.26
C ALA A 59 -4.07 16.75 -15.38
N CYS A 60 -2.83 16.39 -15.05
CA CYS A 60 -1.74 16.08 -15.99
C CYS A 60 -1.44 17.15 -17.06
N ARG A 61 -1.65 18.44 -16.77
CA ARG A 61 -1.43 19.56 -17.72
C ARG A 61 0.00 19.72 -18.25
N GLY A 62 0.97 18.99 -17.69
CA GLY A 62 2.38 18.98 -18.10
C GLY A 62 2.85 17.64 -18.69
N LEU A 63 1.95 16.65 -18.86
CA LEU A 63 2.30 15.34 -19.39
C LEU A 63 1.52 15.12 -20.71
N ILE A 64 2.24 15.03 -21.82
CA ILE A 64 1.67 14.73 -23.14
C ILE A 64 1.35 13.22 -23.17
N ASN A 65 0.14 12.84 -23.57
CA ASN A 65 -0.34 11.45 -23.67
C ASN A 65 -0.32 10.65 -22.34
N ASN A 66 -0.74 11.26 -21.24
CA ASN A 66 -1.07 10.57 -19.97
C ASN A 66 -2.53 10.75 -19.59
#